data_AF-A0A0V1NYK8-F1
#
_entry.id   AF-A0A0V1NYK8-F1
#
_cell.length_a   1.000
_cell.length_b   1.000
_cell.length_c   1.000
_cell.angle_alpha   90.00
_cell.angle_beta   90.00
_cell.angle_gamma   90.00
#
_symmetry.space_group_name_H-M   'P 1'
#
loop_
_entity.id
_entity.type
_entity.pdbx_description
1 polymer ?
#
loop_
_entity_poly.entity_id
_entity_poly.type
_entity_poly.pdbx_seq_one_letter_code
_entity_poly.pdbx_strand_id
1 'polypeptide(L)' 'MLVDTGAAVTLAAEEVMKRSKVLRRVPKPSIRLEAASGAELAVTNAYVMEIVLGGTVRVQHTVLWVKGLSHQFLLGW' A
#
# COMPACT_ATOMS: atom_id res chain seq x y z
N MET A 1 2.95 -7.79 -7.20
CA MET A 1 3.37 -6.43 -6.77
C MET A 1 3.82 -5.69 -8.00
N LEU A 2 3.31 -4.48 -8.21
CA LEU A 2 3.76 -3.57 -9.26
C LEU A 2 4.61 -2.48 -8.61
N VAL A 3 5.74 -2.13 -9.24
CA VAL A 3 6.53 -0.96 -8.84
C VAL A 3 5.95 0.24 -9.58
N ASP A 4 5.49 1.23 -8.83
CA ASP A 4 4.85 2.43 -9.36
C ASP A 4 5.69 3.66 -8.99
N THR A 5 6.52 4.09 -9.93
CA THR A 5 7.41 5.24 -9.75
C THR A 5 6.67 6.57 -9.69
N GLY A 6 5.40 6.61 -10.11
CA GLY A 6 4.54 7.79 -10.08
C GLY A 6 3.77 7.93 -8.76
N ALA A 7 3.68 6.86 -7.97
CA ALA A 7 3.01 6.88 -6.68
C ALA A 7 3.98 7.31 -5.56
N ALA A 8 3.63 8.39 -4.86
CA ALA A 8 4.38 8.86 -3.70
C ALA A 8 4.20 8.00 -2.43
N VAL A 9 3.35 6.96 -2.50
CA VAL A 9 2.99 6.11 -1.37
C VAL A 9 2.81 4.68 -1.83
N THR A 10 3.09 3.75 -0.93
CA THR A 10 2.82 2.32 -1.16
C THR A 10 1.38 1.97 -0.79
N LEU A 11 0.64 1.36 -1.72
CA LEU A 11 -0.76 1.00 -1.58
C LEU A 11 -0.95 -0.52 -1.61
N ALA A 12 -1.84 -1.03 -0.77
CA ALA A 12 -2.23 -2.44 -0.78
C ALA A 12 -3.75 -2.61 -0.82
N ALA A 13 -4.18 -3.60 -1.62
CA ALA A 13 -5.55 -4.06 -1.64
C ALA A 13 -5.88 -4.86 -0.38
N GLU A 14 -7.18 -4.95 -0.06
CA GLU A 14 -7.69 -5.68 1.09
C GLU A 14 -7.21 -7.13 1.16
N GLU A 15 -7.17 -7.84 0.03
CA GLU A 15 -6.73 -9.24 -0.02
C GLU A 15 -5.26 -9.44 0.36
N VAL A 16 -4.41 -8.45 0.10
CA VAL A 16 -3.01 -8.48 0.55
C VAL A 16 -2.96 -8.26 2.05
N MET A 17 -3.70 -7.28 2.56
CA MET A 17 -3.74 -6.98 3.99
C MET A 17 -4.16 -8.19 4.84
N LYS A 18 -5.07 -9.03 4.33
CA LYS A 18 -5.51 -10.26 5.02
C LYS A 18 -4.43 -11.34 5.12
N ARG A 19 -3.50 -11.38 4.15
CA ARG A 19 -2.49 -12.46 4.02
C ARG A 19 -1.11 -12.05 4.50
N SER A 20 -0.86 -10.75 4.62
CA SER A 20 0.45 -10.21 4.96
C SER A 20 0.66 -10.03 6.45
N LYS A 21 1.94 -10.14 6.86
CA LYS A 21 2.35 -9.85 8.22
C LYS A 21 2.36 -8.33 8.46
N VAL A 22 1.44 -7.87 9.30
CA VAL A 22 1.43 -6.50 9.81
C VAL A 22 2.38 -6.41 11.00
N LEU A 23 3.33 -5.47 10.96
CA LEU A 23 4.27 -5.24 12.07
C LEU A 23 3.69 -4.28 13.10
N ARG A 24 3.08 -3.18 12.65
CA ARG A 24 2.35 -2.24 13.52
C ARG A 24 1.30 -1.46 12.76
N ARG A 25 0.27 -1.00 13.48
CA ARG A 25 -0.63 0.06 13.01
C ARG A 25 0.06 1.42 13.13
N VAL A 26 -0.23 2.32 12.21
CA VAL A 26 0.17 3.73 12.31
C VAL A 26 -1.07 4.62 12.16
N PRO A 27 -1.04 5.89 12.61
CA PRO A 27 -2.14 6.81 12.40
C PRO A 27 -2.50 6.89 10.92
N LYS A 28 -3.80 6.78 10.61
CA LYS A 28 -4.28 6.93 9.24
C LYS A 28 -3.95 8.35 8.76
N PRO A 29 -3.22 8.50 7.64
CA PRO A 29 -2.88 9.82 7.14
C PRO A 29 -4.13 10.52 6.58
N SER A 30 -4.20 11.83 6.79
CA SER A 30 -5.22 12.71 6.21
C SER A 30 -4.78 13.15 4.82
N ILE A 31 -4.76 12.21 3.88
CA ILE A 31 -4.38 12.45 2.47
C ILE A 31 -5.53 12.09 1.53
N ARG A 32 -5.57 12.77 0.38
CA ARG A 32 -6.44 12.42 -0.74
C ARG A 32 -5.59 11.73 -1.80
N LEU A 33 -6.06 10.59 -2.27
CA LEU A 33 -5.39 9.81 -3.31
C LEU A 33 -6.30 9.81 -4.53
N GLU A 34 -5.74 10.08 -5.70
CA GLU A 34 -6.46 10.11 -6.97
C GLU A 34 -5.77 9.14 -7.92
N ALA A 35 -6.55 8.23 -8.52
CA ALA A 35 -6.06 7.35 -9.57
C ALA A 35 -5.88 8.13 -10.88
N ALA A 36 -5.13 7.58 -11.83
CA ALA A 36 -4.94 8.18 -13.15
C ALA A 36 -6.26 8.42 -13.92
N SER A 37 -7.35 7.72 -13.56
CA SER A 37 -8.69 7.94 -14.10
C SER A 37 -9.43 9.15 -13.50
N GLY A 38 -8.86 9.84 -12.51
CA GLY A 38 -9.51 10.86 -11.71
C GLY A 38 -10.38 10.32 -10.56
N ALA A 39 -10.42 9.00 -10.38
CA ALA A 39 -11.18 8.38 -9.31
C ALA A 39 -10.46 8.52 -7.95
N GLU A 40 -11.17 9.00 -6.93
CA GLU A 40 -10.63 9.10 -5.57
C GLU A 40 -10.51 7.71 -4.93
N LEU A 41 -9.35 7.39 -4.36
CA LEU A 41 -9.07 6.14 -3.66
C LEU A 41 -9.26 6.32 -2.15
N ALA A 42 -10.24 5.60 -1.59
CA ALA A 42 -10.51 5.64 -0.17
C ALA A 42 -9.44 4.89 0.64
N VAL A 43 -8.58 5.65 1.32
CA VAL A 43 -7.67 5.12 2.33
C VAL A 43 -8.51 4.62 3.50
N THR A 44 -8.36 3.34 3.84
CA THR A 44 -9.06 2.70 4.96
C THR A 44 -8.22 2.79 6.23
N ASN A 45 -6.94 2.44 6.14
CA ASN A 45 -6.01 2.49 7.27
C ASN A 45 -4.55 2.50 6.79
N ALA A 46 -3.60 2.63 7.71
CA ALA A 46 -2.17 2.61 7.43
C ALA A 46 -1.42 1.69 8.40
N TYR A 47 -0.42 0.99 7.89
CA TYR A 47 0.34 0.00 8.65
C TYR A 47 1.81 0.04 8.27
N VAL A 48 2.70 -0.34 9.19
CA VAL A 48 4.05 -0.78 8.80
C VAL A 48 4.01 -2.27 8.54
N MET A 49 4.48 -2.66 7.37
CA MET A 49 4.50 -4.05 6.91
C MET A 49 5.91 -4.43 6.48
N GLU A 50 6.22 -5.72 6.59
CA GLU A 50 7.42 -6.28 5.96
C GLU A 50 7.11 -6.68 4.52
N ILE A 51 7.87 -6.15 3.56
CA ILE A 51 7.78 -6.46 2.15
C ILE A 51 9.05 -7.24 1.78
N VAL A 52 8.87 -8.39 1.12
CA VAL A 52 9.98 -9.21 0.63
C VAL A 52 10.15 -8.99 -0.87
N LEU A 53 11.29 -8.43 -1.28
CA LEU A 53 11.65 -8.15 -2.67
C LEU A 53 12.63 -9.24 -3.15
N GLY A 54 12.35 -9.84 -4.31
CA GLY A 54 13.23 -10.85 -4.91
C GLY A 54 13.54 -12.06 -4.02
N GLY A 55 12.67 -12.36 -3.05
CA GLY A 55 12.85 -13.45 -2.08
C GLY A 55 13.96 -13.26 -1.04
N THR A 56 14.72 -12.17 -1.12
CA THR A 56 15.97 -11.99 -0.38
C THR A 56 15.99 -10.71 0.44
N VAL A 57 15.52 -9.60 -0.12
CA VAL A 57 15.54 -8.30 0.55
C VAL A 57 14.25 -8.12 1.33
N ARG A 58 14.36 -7.82 2.63
CA ARG A 58 13.23 -7.50 3.50
C ARG A 58 13.25 -6.02 3.83
N VAL A 59 12.16 -5.32 3.56
CA VAL A 59 12.02 -3.89 3.84
C VAL A 59 10.81 -3.69 4.73
N GLN A 60 10.94 -2.86 5.76
CA GLN A 60 9.80 -2.38 6.52
C GLN A 60 9.31 -1.08 5.91
N HIS A 61 8.05 -1.04 5.47
CA HIS A 61 7.50 0.13 4.81
C HIS A 61 6.11 0.47 5.36
N THR A 62 5.78 1.76 5.39
CA THR A 62 4.40 2.22 5.59
C THR A 62 3.59 1.92 4.34
N VAL A 63 2.51 1.16 4.51
CA VAL A 63 1.58 0.74 3.47
C VAL A 63 0.20 1.27 3.80
N LEU A 64 -0.43 1.91 2.83
CA LEU A 64 -1.81 2.36 2.93
C LEU A 64 -2.74 1.28 2.41
N TRP A 65 -3.64 0.84 3.27
CA TRP A 65 -4.73 -0.02 2.84
C TRP A 65 -5.80 0.84 2.17
N VAL A 66 -6.08 0.56 0.91
CA VAL A 66 -7.10 1.24 0.11
C VAL A 66 -8.17 0.25 -0.37
N LYS A 67 -9.41 0.73 -0.49
CA LYS A 67 -10.48 -0.03 -1.16
C LYS A 67 -10.51 0.27 -2.66
N GLY A 68 -10.88 -0.71 -3.46
CA GLY A 68 -11.06 -0.53 -4.92
C GLY A 68 -9.76 -0.54 -5.73
N LEU A 69 -8.63 -0.96 -5.14
CA LEU A 69 -7.37 -1.10 -5.88
C LEU A 69 -7.46 -2.29 -6.84
N SER A 70 -7.24 -2.05 -8.12
CA SER A 70 -7.25 -3.09 -9.16
C SER A 70 -6.08 -4.07 -9.03
N HIS A 71 -4.95 -3.59 -8.52
CA HIS A 71 -3.75 -4.38 -8.27
C HIS A 71 -3.66 -4.77 -6.81
N GLN A 72 -3.00 -5.90 -6.54
CA GLN A 72 -2.82 -6.38 -5.17
C GLN A 72 -1.94 -5.43 -4.34
N PHE A 73 -0.88 -4.90 -4.94
CA PHE A 73 0.12 -4.07 -4.25
C PHE A 73 0.82 -3.14 -5.24
N LEU A 74 0.85 -1.83 -4.94
CA LEU A 74 1.60 -0.79 -5.65
C LEU A 74 2.71 -0.29 -4.73
N LEU A 75 3.97 -0.54 -5.11
CA LEU A 75 5.14 -0.08 -4.38
C LEU A 75 5.56 1.29 -4.93
N GLY A 76 5.33 2.34 -4.14
CA GLY A 76 5.71 3.72 -4.42
C GLY A 76 6.60 4.29 -3.32
N TRP A 77 7.29 5.41 -3.59
CA TRP A 77 8.33 5.99 -2.73
C TRP A 77 8.17 7.50 -2.51
#